data_AF-A0A0D3AGG1-F1
#
_entry.id   AF-A0A0D3AGG1-F1
#
_cell.length_a   1.000
_cell.length_b   1.000
_cell.length_c   1.000
_cell.angle_alpha   90.00
_cell.angle_beta   90.00
_cell.angle_gamma   90.00
#
_symmetry.space_group_name_H-M   'P 1'
#
loop_
_entity.id
_entity.type
_entity.pdbx_description
1 polymer ?
#
loop_
_entity_poly.entity_id
_entity_poly.type
_entity_poly.pdbx_seq_one_letter_code
_entity_poly.pdbx_strand_id
1 'polypeptide(L)' 'MTGDVFLLSNVRSIIPCPVSFADGSHVMATKSGSLRLSVKLTLQNVLFVPNLNCTLLSVAKLLRQT' A
#
# COMPACT_ATOMS: atom_id res chain seq x y z
N MET A 1 -2.65 0.05 -1.13
CA MET A 1 -1.91 -1.07 -0.49
C MET A 1 -1.35 -1.94 -1.59
N THR A 2 -0.20 -2.55 -1.39
CA THR A 2 0.44 -3.43 -2.38
C THR A 2 1.07 -4.63 -1.69
N GLY A 3 1.11 -5.79 -2.34
CA GLY A 3 1.92 -6.92 -1.88
C GLY A 3 3.23 -7.07 -2.64
N ASP A 4 3.60 -6.10 -3.48
CA ASP A 4 4.92 -6.05 -4.10
C ASP A 4 5.76 -4.93 -3.46
N VAL A 5 6.83 -5.33 -2.76
CA VAL A 5 7.74 -4.40 -2.10
C VAL A 5 8.62 -3.64 -3.08
N PHE A 6 8.89 -4.18 -4.27
CA PHE A 6 9.74 -3.54 -5.28
C PHE A 6 9.06 -2.33 -5.92
N LEU A 7 7.73 -2.24 -5.84
CA LEU A 7 6.98 -1.04 -6.24
C LEU A 7 7.13 0.11 -5.23
N LEU A 8 7.66 -0.16 -4.03
CA LEU A 8 7.79 0.83 -2.97
C LEU A 8 9.21 1.39 -2.88
N SER A 9 9.29 2.70 -2.66
CA SER A 9 10.51 3.42 -2.30
C SER A 9 10.42 3.90 -0.85
N ASN A 10 11.56 4.22 -0.23
CA ASN A 10 11.62 4.67 1.17
C ASN A 10 10.89 3.73 2.14
N VAL A 11 11.04 2.43 1.95
CA VAL A 11 10.37 1.41 2.76
C VAL A 11 10.89 1.48 4.19
N ARG A 12 9.96 1.62 5.14
CA ARG A 12 10.24 1.66 6.58
C ARG A 12 9.34 0.67 7.31
N SER A 13 9.86 0.14 8.42
CA SER A 13 9.04 -0.61 9.37
C SER A 13 8.08 0.33 10.09
N ILE A 14 6.88 -0.17 10.41
CA ILE A 14 5.82 0.55 11.12
C ILE A 14 5.29 -0.31 12.26
N ILE A 15 4.51 0.30 13.15
CA ILE A 15 3.70 -0.45 14.12
C ILE A 15 2.78 -1.39 13.33
N PRO A 16 2.72 -2.70 13.67
CA PRO A 16 1.89 -3.66 12.96
C PRO A 16 0.44 -3.17 12.83
N CYS A 17 -0.03 -3.07 11.60
CA CYS A 17 -1.38 -2.63 11.29
C CYS A 17 -2.18 -3.84 10.77
N PRO A 18 -3.27 -4.25 11.44
CA PRO A 18 -4.11 -5.35 10.97
C PRO A 18 -4.84 -4.97 9.68
N VAL A 19 -4.77 -5.85 8.70
CA VAL A 19 -5.48 -5.75 7.42
C VAL A 19 -6.37 -6.97 7.29
N SER A 20 -7.67 -6.72 7.15
CA SER A 20 -8.68 -7.75 6.95
C SER A 20 -9.03 -7.82 5.46
N PHE A 21 -9.00 -9.02 4.91
CA PHE A 21 -9.42 -9.29 3.55
C PHE A 21 -10.90 -9.68 3.52
N ALA A 22 -11.53 -9.54 2.35
CA ALA A 22 -12.94 -9.88 2.15
C ALA A 22 -13.21 -11.39 2.26
N ASP A 23 -12.18 -12.23 2.11
CA ASP A 23 -12.25 -13.68 2.30
C ASP A 23 -12.22 -14.11 3.79
N GLY A 24 -12.15 -13.14 4.71
CA GLY A 24 -12.06 -13.38 6.15
C GLY A 24 -10.66 -13.66 6.66
N SER A 25 -9.64 -13.68 5.79
CA SER A 25 -8.25 -13.78 6.22
C SER A 25 -7.74 -12.44 6.75
N HIS A 26 -6.72 -12.52 7.61
CA HIS A 26 -6.10 -11.35 8.22
C HIS A 26 -4.59 -11.41 8.07
N VAL A 27 -3.98 -10.24 7.87
CA VAL A 27 -2.54 -10.10 7.79
C VAL A 27 -2.08 -8.85 8.51
N MET A 28 -0.86 -8.89 9.05
CA MET A 28 -0.25 -7.74 9.70
C MET A 28 0.67 -7.02 8.71
N ALA A 29 0.30 -5.80 8.35
CA ALA A 29 1.19 -4.92 7.61
C ALA A 29 2.23 -4.34 8.57
N THR A 30 3.48 -4.73 8.41
CA THR A 30 4.62 -4.29 9.26
C THR A 30 5.52 -3.28 8.56
N LYS A 31 5.27 -3.00 7.28
CA LYS A 31 6.06 -2.08 6.47
C LYS A 31 5.17 -1.10 5.70
N SER A 32 5.69 0.10 5.48
CA SER A 32 5.10 1.11 4.61
C SER A 32 6.16 1.78 3.74
N GLY A 33 5.76 2.31 2.59
CA GLY A 33 6.65 3.09 1.73
C GLY A 33 5.90 4.07 0.84
N SER A 34 6.60 4.63 -0.13
CA SER A 34 6.08 5.53 -1.13
C SER A 34 5.95 4.82 -2.48
N LEU A 35 4.76 4.85 -3.07
CA LEU A 35 4.47 4.28 -4.39
C LEU A 35 4.40 5.40 -5.43
N ARG A 36 5.34 5.44 -6.37
CA ARG A 36 5.33 6.41 -7.46
C ARG A 36 4.49 5.87 -8.61
N LEU A 37 3.37 6.54 -8.91
CA LEU A 37 2.51 6.19 -10.05
C LEU A 37 2.91 6.94 -11.32
N SER A 38 3.41 8.17 -11.18
CA SER A 38 3.95 8.97 -12.28
C SER A 38 4.96 9.99 -11.76
N VAL A 39 5.55 10.79 -12.65
CA VAL A 39 6.47 11.88 -12.28
C VAL A 39 5.82 12.89 -11.31
N LYS A 40 4.51 13.11 -11.45
CA LYS A 40 3.76 14.11 -10.68
C LYS A 40 2.99 13.52 -9.49
N LEU A 41 2.86 12.19 -9.42
CA LEU A 41 1.98 11.54 -8.45
C LEU A 41 2.72 10.44 -7.70
N THR A 42 2.95 10.68 -6.41
CA THR A 42 3.51 9.71 -5.48
C THR A 42 2.56 9.54 -4.30
N LEU A 43 2.11 8.31 -4.08
CA LEU A 43 1.31 7.94 -2.93
C LEU A 43 2.23 7.68 -1.75
N GLN A 44 2.02 8.40 -0.66
CA GLN A 44 2.76 8.24 0.59
C GLN A 44 2.06 7.26 1.52
N ASN A 45 2.82 6.68 2.45
CA ASN A 45 2.30 5.76 3.48
C ASN A 45 1.53 4.56 2.89
N VAL A 46 2.00 4.02 1.76
CA VAL A 46 1.42 2.81 1.17
C VAL A 46 1.87 1.61 1.97
N LEU A 47 0.91 0.89 2.52
CA LEU A 47 1.16 -0.35 3.27
C LEU A 47 1.63 -1.47 2.33
N PHE A 48 2.70 -2.13 2.74
CA PHE A 48 3.10 -3.43 2.19
C PHE A 48 2.33 -4.52 2.93
N VAL A 49 1.60 -5.33 2.17
CA VAL A 49 0.70 -6.35 2.68
C VAL A 49 1.12 -7.69 2.09
N PRO A 50 1.84 -8.54 2.83
CA PRO A 50 2.23 -9.84 2.31
C PRO A 50 0.96 -10.64 1.95
N ASN A 51 1.03 -11.44 0.89
CA ASN A 51 -0.08 -12.21 0.32
C ASN A 51 -1.14 -11.41 -0.46
N LEU A 52 -0.99 -10.09 -0.62
CA LEU A 52 -1.82 -9.33 -1.56
C LEU A 52 -1.22 -9.39 -2.97
N ASN A 53 -1.81 -10.14 -3.89
CA ASN A 53 -1.27 -10.31 -5.25
C ASN A 53 -1.38 -9.09 -6.18
N CYS A 54 -1.95 -7.98 -5.69
CA CYS A 54 -2.23 -6.79 -6.51
C CYS A 54 -1.88 -5.50 -5.75
N THR A 55 -1.85 -4.38 -6.48
CA THR A 55 -1.87 -3.04 -5.89
C THR A 55 -3.30 -2.50 -5.91
N LEU A 56 -3.90 -2.31 -4.74
CA LEU A 56 -5.22 -1.73 -4.60
C LEU A 56 -5.13 -0.20 -4.54
N LEU A 57 -5.75 0.44 -5.53
CA LEU A 57 -5.88 1.88 -5.68
C LEU A 57 -7.36 2.26 -5.72
N SER A 58 -7.73 3.33 -5.02
CA SER A 58 -9.07 3.90 -5.08
C SER A 58 -9.05 5.14 -5.96
N VAL A 59 -9.76 5.09 -7.09
CA VAL A 59 -9.84 6.21 -8.05
C VAL A 59 -10.45 7.45 -7.39
N ALA A 60 -11.47 7.28 -6.54
CA ALA A 60 -12.07 8.38 -5.78
C ALA A 60 -11.05 9.09 -4.86
N LYS A 61 -10.09 8.35 -4.28
CA LYS A 61 -9.00 8.95 -3.50
C LYS A 61 -7.96 9.62 -4.38
N LEU A 62 -7.65 9.07 -5.55
CA LEU A 62 -6.73 9.67 -6.52
C LEU A 62 -7.24 11.01 -7.04
N LEU A 63 -8.52 11.09 -7.40
CA LEU A 63 -9.15 12.32 -7.90
C LEU A 63 -9.23 13.43 -6.85
N ARG A 64 -9.15 13.12 -5.56
CA ARG A 64 -9.08 14.11 -4.47
C ARG A 64 -7.66 14.65 -4.24
N GLN A 65 -6.65 14.07 -4.87
CA GLN A 65 -5.25 14.50 -4.75
C GLN A 65 -4.78 15.38 -5.91
N THR A 66 -5.63 15.59 -6.92
CA THR A 66 -5.46 16.52 -8.05
C THR A 66 -6.37 17.72 -7.86
#